data_AF-A0AAV4EJG1-F1
#
_entry.id   AF-A0AAV4EJG1-F1
#
_cell.length_a   1.000
_cell.length_b   1.000
_cell.length_c   1.000
_cell.angle_alpha   90.00
_cell.angle_beta   90.00
_cell.angle_gamma   90.00
#
_symmetry.space_group_name_H-M   'P 1'
#
loop_
_entity.id
_entity.type
_entity.pdbx_description
1 polymer ?
#
loop_
_entity_poly.entity_id
_entity_poly.type
_entity_poly.pdbx_seq_one_letter_code
_entity_poly.pdbx_strand_id
1 'polypeptide(L)'
;MGRKSNSKSKQKKSKKKEEYAKMAACFTKVEAANQVEDPLAPFPVFRKYERNGLNIDFETKRVSSLDEATTQWAFDLVKKNMKTLYENSEWGWKDREKFEEMTELKAWYLLARDQDGRPVAFSHFRFDVEIDMEVLYW
;
A
#
# COMPACT_ATOMS: atom_id res chain seq x y z
N MET A 1 55.32 -14.03 3.64
CA MET A 1 54.06 -13.87 2.89
C MET A 1 52.89 -14.04 3.85
N GLY A 2 52.02 -13.04 4.05
CA GLY A 2 50.78 -13.26 4.82
C GLY A 2 50.33 -12.07 5.65
N ARG A 3 49.33 -11.31 5.16
CA ARG A 3 48.43 -10.43 5.96
C ARG A 3 47.33 -9.72 5.15
N LYS A 4 46.93 -10.24 3.98
CA LYS A 4 45.86 -9.62 3.14
C LYS A 4 44.46 -10.22 3.31
N SER A 5 44.28 -11.36 4.00
CA SER A 5 42.94 -12.00 4.11
C SER A 5 42.05 -11.43 5.23
N ASN A 6 42.64 -10.90 6.32
CA ASN A 6 41.89 -10.50 7.51
C ASN A 6 41.17 -9.14 7.38
N SER A 7 41.61 -8.26 6.47
CA SER A 7 40.90 -6.99 6.22
C SER A 7 39.68 -7.17 5.31
N LYS A 8 39.77 -8.07 4.32
CA LYS A 8 38.64 -8.41 3.42
C LYS A 8 37.51 -9.11 4.18
N SER A 9 37.82 -10.02 5.09
CA SER A 9 36.82 -10.67 5.95
C SER A 9 36.15 -9.68 6.91
N LYS A 10 36.93 -8.78 7.52
CA LYS A 10 36.41 -7.70 8.38
C LYS A 10 35.52 -6.72 7.61
N GLN A 11 35.92 -6.31 6.41
CA GLN A 11 35.08 -5.47 5.53
C GLN A 11 33.79 -6.18 5.12
N LYS A 12 33.83 -7.46 4.73
CA LYS A 12 32.63 -8.24 4.39
C LYS A 12 31.66 -8.35 5.58
N LYS A 13 32.19 -8.55 6.79
CA LYS A 13 31.38 -8.59 8.03
C LYS A 13 30.77 -7.22 8.36
N SER A 14 31.50 -6.12 8.16
CA SER A 14 30.97 -4.76 8.34
C SER A 14 29.84 -4.47 7.36
N LYS A 15 30.05 -4.73 6.06
CA LYS A 15 29.03 -4.54 5.01
C LYS A 15 27.76 -5.31 5.31
N LYS A 16 27.87 -6.60 5.68
CA LYS A 16 26.71 -7.41 6.06
C LYS A 16 25.97 -6.83 7.27
N LYS A 17 26.69 -6.31 8.27
CA LYS A 17 26.09 -5.67 9.45
C LYS A 17 25.35 -4.38 9.07
N GLU A 18 25.92 -3.58 8.19
CA GLU A 18 25.30 -2.35 7.67
C GLU A 18 24.04 -2.67 6.85
N GLU A 19 24.07 -3.69 5.99
CA GLU A 19 22.90 -4.17 5.23
C GLU A 19 21.78 -4.63 6.16
N TYR A 20 22.08 -5.45 7.18
CA TYR A 20 21.08 -5.85 8.17
C TYR A 20 20.52 -4.66 8.96
N ALA A 21 21.36 -3.70 9.34
CA ALA A 21 20.91 -2.52 10.06
C ALA A 21 19.99 -1.63 9.20
N LYS A 22 20.31 -1.47 7.91
CA LYS A 22 19.45 -0.76 6.95
C LYS A 22 18.11 -1.46 6.80
N MET A 23 18.12 -2.78 6.59
CA MET A 23 16.90 -3.57 6.47
C MET A 23 16.04 -3.48 7.73
N ALA A 24 16.64 -3.61 8.91
CA ALA A 24 15.93 -3.45 10.19
C ALA A 24 15.30 -2.06 10.35
N ALA A 25 15.99 -1.01 9.91
CA ALA A 25 15.45 0.35 9.91
C ALA A 25 14.25 0.50 8.96
N CYS A 26 14.28 -0.14 7.78
CA CYS A 26 13.14 -0.13 6.84
C CYS A 26 11.92 -0.80 7.46
N PHE A 27 12.09 -2.00 8.02
CA PHE A 27 11.00 -2.71 8.73
C PHE A 27 10.43 -1.89 9.88
N THR A 28 11.29 -1.24 10.68
CA THR A 28 10.84 -0.39 11.80
C THR A 28 9.95 0.76 11.31
N LYS A 29 10.29 1.41 10.20
CA LYS A 29 9.48 2.49 9.62
C LYS A 29 8.14 1.99 9.09
N VAL A 30 8.16 0.86 8.37
CA VAL A 30 6.94 0.25 7.82
C VAL A 30 6.01 -0.23 8.93
N GLU A 31 6.56 -0.80 10.00
CA GLU A 31 5.79 -1.18 11.18
C GLU A 31 5.18 0.05 11.84
N ALA A 32 5.96 1.11 12.07
CA ALA A 32 5.44 2.37 12.61
C ALA A 32 4.32 2.96 11.75
N ALA A 33 4.46 2.96 10.42
CA ALA A 33 3.41 3.41 9.50
C ALA A 33 2.14 2.55 9.59
N ASN A 34 2.29 1.22 9.67
CA ASN A 34 1.17 0.29 9.86
C ASN A 34 0.56 0.32 11.26
N GLN A 35 1.13 1.02 12.24
CA GLN A 35 0.52 1.28 13.54
C GLN A 35 -0.23 2.62 13.60
N VAL A 36 -0.13 3.45 12.56
CA VAL A 36 -0.93 4.68 12.46
C VAL A 36 -2.42 4.31 12.38
N GLU A 37 -3.25 5.04 13.12
CA GLU A 37 -4.70 4.85 13.15
C GLU A 37 -5.37 5.43 11.89
N ASP A 38 -4.98 6.66 11.51
CA ASP A 38 -5.50 7.36 10.35
C ASP A 38 -4.34 8.07 9.60
N PRO A 39 -3.86 7.49 8.48
CA PRO A 39 -2.81 8.09 7.66
C PRO A 39 -3.14 9.49 7.10
N LEU A 40 -4.43 9.85 7.01
CA LEU A 40 -4.90 11.14 6.52
C LEU A 40 -5.07 12.19 7.65
N ALA A 41 -4.96 11.81 8.93
CA ALA A 41 -5.08 12.72 10.08
C ALA A 41 -4.14 13.94 10.01
N PRO A 42 -2.86 13.80 9.61
CA PRO A 42 -1.96 14.96 9.48
C PRO A 42 -2.33 15.92 8.35
N PHE A 43 -3.29 15.57 7.49
CA PHE A 43 -3.60 16.23 6.23
C PHE A 43 -5.08 16.70 6.16
N PRO A 44 -5.59 17.45 7.16
CA PRO A 44 -7.02 17.75 7.26
C PRO A 44 -7.57 18.53 6.05
N VAL A 45 -6.74 19.36 5.41
CA VAL A 45 -7.12 20.14 4.22
C VAL A 45 -7.40 19.26 2.98
N PHE A 46 -6.91 18.02 2.97
CA PHE A 46 -7.11 17.06 1.88
C PHE A 46 -8.29 16.12 2.12
N ARG A 47 -9.02 16.27 3.23
CA ARG A 47 -10.22 15.48 3.51
C ARG A 47 -11.43 15.88 2.69
N LYS A 48 -11.37 17.03 2.02
CA LYS A 48 -12.47 17.52 1.19
C LYS A 48 -11.98 17.94 -0.19
N TYR A 49 -12.79 17.66 -1.19
CA TYR A 49 -12.60 18.16 -2.54
C TYR A 49 -13.89 18.78 -3.07
N GLU A 50 -13.85 20.11 -3.17
CA GLU A 50 -14.97 20.95 -3.61
C GLU A 50 -14.56 21.73 -4.87
N ARG A 51 -14.47 21.04 -6.02
CA ARG A 51 -14.05 21.64 -7.30
C ARG A 51 -14.79 21.00 -8.46
N ASN A 52 -15.00 21.77 -9.54
CA ASN A 52 -15.64 21.30 -10.77
C ASN A 52 -17.04 20.69 -10.56
N GLY A 53 -17.80 21.20 -9.59
CA GLY A 53 -19.13 20.67 -9.25
C GLY A 53 -19.12 19.38 -8.43
N LEU A 54 -17.95 18.87 -8.06
CA LEU A 54 -17.81 17.74 -7.14
C LEU A 54 -17.72 18.25 -5.69
N ASN A 55 -18.36 17.52 -4.78
CA ASN A 55 -18.23 17.71 -3.34
C ASN A 55 -18.01 16.35 -2.69
N ILE A 56 -16.75 16.04 -2.43
CA ILE A 56 -16.26 14.73 -2.04
C ILE A 56 -15.58 14.80 -0.68
N ASP A 57 -15.92 13.86 0.19
CA ASP A 57 -15.24 13.62 1.46
C ASP A 57 -14.31 12.41 1.33
N PHE A 58 -13.08 12.55 1.83
CA PHE A 58 -12.08 11.50 1.85
C PHE A 58 -11.89 10.90 3.24
N GLU A 59 -11.80 9.58 3.29
CA GLU A 59 -11.46 8.82 4.49
C GLU A 59 -10.44 7.73 4.18
N THR A 60 -9.57 7.41 5.14
CA THR A 60 -8.73 6.21 5.07
C THR A 60 -9.27 5.15 6.00
N LYS A 61 -9.40 3.93 5.50
CA LYS A 61 -9.84 2.76 6.29
C LYS A 61 -8.91 1.59 6.02
N ARG A 62 -8.70 0.76 7.04
CA ARG A 62 -8.12 -0.57 6.83
C ARG A 62 -9.16 -1.46 6.19
N VAL A 63 -8.74 -2.44 5.39
CA VAL A 63 -9.69 -3.39 4.80
C VAL A 63 -10.49 -4.15 5.86
N SER A 64 -9.89 -4.44 7.03
CA SER A 64 -10.57 -5.06 8.17
C SER A 64 -11.68 -4.21 8.79
N SER A 65 -11.74 -2.91 8.45
CA SER A 65 -12.77 -1.97 8.91
C SER A 65 -13.74 -1.56 7.80
N LEU A 66 -13.57 -2.08 6.59
CA LEU A 66 -14.52 -1.89 5.51
C LEU A 66 -15.71 -2.83 5.67
N ASP A 67 -16.90 -2.33 5.36
CA ASP A 67 -18.05 -3.17 5.18
C ASP A 67 -17.92 -3.98 3.88
N GLU A 68 -18.63 -5.12 3.83
CA GLU A 68 -18.60 -6.04 2.70
C GLU A 68 -19.09 -5.36 1.40
N ALA A 69 -20.07 -4.46 1.50
CA ALA A 69 -20.61 -3.77 0.33
C ALA A 69 -19.59 -2.80 -0.28
N THR A 70 -18.86 -2.04 0.54
CA THR A 70 -17.76 -1.17 0.07
C THR A 70 -16.62 -2.00 -0.54
N THR A 71 -16.25 -3.12 0.08
CA THR A 71 -15.20 -4.02 -0.43
C THR A 71 -15.58 -4.60 -1.79
N GLN A 72 -16.81 -5.11 -1.91
CA GLN A 72 -17.33 -5.66 -3.16
C GLN A 72 -17.44 -4.58 -4.26
N TRP A 73 -17.93 -3.38 -3.91
CA TRP A 73 -17.98 -2.23 -4.82
C TRP A 73 -16.59 -1.89 -5.37
N ALA A 74 -15.56 -1.87 -4.52
CA ALA A 74 -14.20 -1.56 -4.93
C ALA A 74 -13.67 -2.61 -5.91
N PHE A 75 -13.89 -3.90 -5.62
CA PHE A 75 -13.50 -4.99 -6.51
C PHE A 75 -14.24 -4.92 -7.87
N ASP A 76 -15.56 -4.71 -7.85
CA ASP A 76 -16.36 -4.62 -9.07
C ASP A 76 -15.93 -3.42 -9.93
N LEU A 77 -15.56 -2.30 -9.30
CA LEU A 77 -15.02 -1.14 -10.00
C LEU A 77 -13.68 -1.46 -10.67
N VAL A 78 -12.76 -2.14 -9.99
CA VAL A 78 -11.48 -2.57 -10.58
C VAL A 78 -11.73 -3.55 -11.72
N LYS A 79 -12.59 -4.56 -11.51
CA LYS A 79 -12.94 -5.54 -12.54
C LYS A 79 -13.51 -4.85 -13.77
N LYS A 80 -14.45 -3.92 -13.60
CA LYS A 80 -15.05 -3.16 -14.70
C LYS A 80 -14.00 -2.38 -15.50
N ASN A 81 -13.05 -1.77 -14.82
CA ASN A 81 -12.08 -0.88 -15.46
C ASN A 81 -10.84 -1.61 -16.02
N MET A 82 -10.42 -2.70 -15.37
CA MET A 82 -9.10 -3.31 -15.58
C MET A 82 -9.16 -4.70 -16.18
N LYS A 83 -10.27 -5.44 -16.06
CA LYS A 83 -10.33 -6.85 -16.49
C LYS A 83 -9.84 -7.05 -17.93
N THR A 84 -10.38 -6.29 -18.88
CA THR A 84 -9.98 -6.41 -20.29
C THR A 84 -8.50 -6.09 -20.53
N LEU A 85 -7.93 -5.15 -19.78
CA LEU A 85 -6.50 -4.83 -19.89
C LEU A 85 -5.63 -5.99 -19.37
N TYR A 86 -6.04 -6.60 -18.26
CA TYR A 86 -5.35 -7.77 -17.70
C TYR A 86 -5.47 -9.00 -18.61
N GLU A 87 -6.65 -9.28 -19.16
CA GLU A 87 -6.88 -10.39 -20.10
C GLU A 87 -6.04 -10.26 -21.38
N ASN A 88 -5.75 -9.03 -21.82
CA ASN A 88 -4.89 -8.76 -22.97
C ASN A 88 -3.39 -8.67 -22.62
N SER A 89 -3.03 -8.87 -21.36
CA SER A 89 -1.64 -8.86 -20.88
C SER A 89 -1.14 -10.27 -20.58
N GLU A 90 0.16 -10.42 -20.32
CA GLU A 90 0.76 -11.69 -19.92
C GLU A 90 0.28 -12.19 -18.54
N TRP A 91 -0.31 -11.32 -17.72
CA TRP A 91 -0.76 -11.65 -16.37
C TRP A 91 -2.11 -12.36 -16.33
N GLY A 92 -2.98 -12.10 -17.31
CA GLY A 92 -4.37 -12.53 -17.30
C GLY A 92 -5.20 -11.92 -16.17
N TRP A 93 -6.50 -12.24 -16.12
CA TRP A 93 -7.40 -11.78 -15.05
C TRP A 93 -7.97 -12.97 -14.29
N LYS A 94 -7.91 -12.92 -12.95
CA LYS A 94 -8.48 -13.93 -12.07
C LYS A 94 -9.20 -13.25 -10.90
N ASP A 95 -10.52 -13.38 -10.88
CA ASP A 95 -11.38 -12.77 -9.86
C ASP A 95 -10.90 -13.08 -8.45
N ARG A 96 -10.65 -14.37 -8.14
CA ARG A 96 -10.26 -14.80 -6.80
C ARG A 96 -8.92 -14.20 -6.36
N GLU A 97 -7.88 -14.30 -7.18
CA GLU A 97 -6.54 -13.79 -6.83
C GLU A 97 -6.58 -12.27 -6.64
N LYS A 98 -7.33 -11.55 -7.49
CA LYS A 98 -7.44 -10.09 -7.36
C LYS A 98 -8.27 -9.67 -6.14
N PHE A 99 -9.31 -10.42 -5.81
CA PHE A 99 -10.09 -10.18 -4.60
C PHE A 99 -9.27 -10.47 -3.34
N GLU A 100 -8.50 -11.56 -3.31
CA GLU A 100 -7.57 -11.90 -2.22
C GLU A 100 -6.49 -10.82 -2.04
N GLU A 101 -5.90 -10.31 -3.13
CA GLU A 101 -4.95 -9.19 -3.10
C GLU A 101 -5.57 -7.93 -2.46
N MET A 102 -6.78 -7.57 -2.89
CA MET A 102 -7.50 -6.39 -2.40
C MET A 102 -7.97 -6.54 -0.94
N THR A 103 -8.09 -7.77 -0.44
CA THR A 103 -8.56 -8.07 0.92
C THR A 103 -7.45 -8.50 1.88
N GLU A 104 -6.19 -8.31 1.49
CA GLU A 104 -5.05 -8.62 2.34
C GLU A 104 -5.07 -7.78 3.63
N LEU A 105 -4.74 -8.38 4.78
CA LEU A 105 -4.84 -7.75 6.10
C LEU A 105 -4.11 -6.40 6.25
N LYS A 106 -3.05 -6.17 5.47
CA LYS A 106 -2.27 -4.92 5.47
C LYS A 106 -2.84 -3.84 4.56
N ALA A 107 -3.89 -4.13 3.80
CA ALA A 107 -4.48 -3.22 2.84
C ALA A 107 -5.15 -2.03 3.53
N TRP A 108 -4.81 -0.85 3.01
CA TRP A 108 -5.47 0.41 3.30
C TRP A 108 -6.25 0.87 2.07
N TYR A 109 -7.35 1.55 2.34
CA TYR A 109 -8.20 2.17 1.34
C TYR A 109 -8.33 3.65 1.65
N LEU A 110 -7.90 4.49 0.73
CA LEU A 110 -8.33 5.89 0.66
C LEU A 110 -9.63 5.92 -0.16
N LEU A 111 -10.75 6.16 0.49
CA LEU A 111 -12.07 6.22 -0.13
C LEU A 111 -12.48 7.66 -0.37
N ALA A 112 -13.11 7.89 -1.51
CA ALA A 112 -13.82 9.11 -1.85
C ALA A 112 -15.32 8.83 -1.77
N ARG A 113 -16.05 9.60 -0.96
CA ARG A 113 -17.51 9.50 -0.83
C ARG A 113 -18.19 10.78 -1.27
N ASP A 114 -19.34 10.64 -1.92
CA ASP A 114 -20.22 11.77 -2.20
C ASP A 114 -21.00 12.20 -0.96
N GLN A 115 -21.82 13.25 -1.09
CA GLN A 115 -22.64 13.79 0.00
C GLN A 115 -23.76 12.84 0.46
N ASP A 116 -24.08 11.80 -0.31
CA ASP A 116 -25.00 10.72 0.08
C ASP A 116 -24.25 9.59 0.82
N GLY A 117 -22.94 9.73 1.02
CA GLY A 117 -22.07 8.72 1.63
C GLY A 117 -21.73 7.55 0.69
N ARG A 118 -22.08 7.63 -0.60
CA ARG A 118 -21.78 6.57 -1.57
C ARG A 118 -20.32 6.64 -2.00
N PRO A 119 -19.61 5.50 -2.07
CA PRO A 119 -18.25 5.48 -2.56
C PRO A 119 -18.24 5.76 -4.07
N VAL A 120 -17.38 6.68 -4.51
CA VAL A 120 -17.28 7.10 -5.91
C VAL A 120 -15.89 6.88 -6.52
N ALA A 121 -14.85 6.82 -5.69
CA ALA A 121 -13.50 6.46 -6.09
C ALA A 121 -12.73 5.88 -4.89
N PHE A 122 -11.64 5.18 -5.16
CA PHE A 122 -10.73 4.74 -4.12
C PHE A 122 -9.30 4.59 -4.62
N SER A 123 -8.36 4.55 -3.69
CA SER A 123 -7.01 4.04 -3.89
C SER A 123 -6.76 2.97 -2.84
N HIS A 124 -6.34 1.78 -3.28
CA HIS A 124 -5.87 0.70 -2.42
C HIS A 124 -4.36 0.85 -2.28
N PHE A 125 -3.83 0.80 -1.07
CA PHE A 125 -2.40 0.91 -0.83
C PHE A 125 -1.92 0.14 0.40
N ARG A 126 -0.61 -0.05 0.52
CA ARG A 126 0.07 -0.70 1.64
C ARG A 126 1.36 0.03 1.99
N PHE A 127 1.72 0.05 3.27
CA PHE A 127 3.09 0.33 3.67
C PHE A 127 3.84 -0.99 3.71
N ASP A 128 4.86 -1.15 2.87
CA ASP A 128 5.64 -2.39 2.77
C ASP A 128 7.14 -2.13 2.54
N VAL A 129 7.94 -3.19 2.56
CA VAL A 129 9.35 -3.15 2.17
C VAL A 129 9.51 -3.87 0.82
N GLU A 130 10.01 -3.15 -0.19
CA GLU A 130 10.31 -3.69 -1.52
C GLU A 130 11.77 -3.40 -1.88
N ILE A 131 12.52 -4.44 -2.24
CA ILE A 131 13.95 -4.38 -2.60
C ILE A 131 14.75 -3.51 -1.60
N ASP A 132 14.66 -3.89 -0.32
CA ASP A 132 15.36 -3.24 0.80
C ASP A 132 15.01 -1.76 1.05
N MET A 133 13.88 -1.28 0.53
CA MET A 133 13.39 0.09 0.72
C MET A 133 11.97 0.09 1.28
N GLU A 134 11.68 1.00 2.22
CA GLU A 134 10.30 1.30 2.59
C GLU A 134 9.54 1.94 1.43
N VAL A 135 8.38 1.38 1.08
CA VAL A 135 7.54 1.85 -0.02
C VAL A 135 6.09 2.00 0.42
N LEU A 136 5.42 2.95 -0.22
CA LEU A 136 3.97 2.94 -0.35
C LEU A 136 3.65 2.17 -1.62
N TYR A 137 3.02 1.01 -1.52
CA TYR A 137 2.62 0.21 -2.66
C TYR A 137 1.15 0.51 -2.97
N TRP A 138 0.81 0.93 -4.19
CA TRP A 138 -0.55 1.37 -4.58
C TRP A 138 -1.00 0.75 -5.91
#